data_AF-A0A5R9FQQ3-F1
#
_entry.id   AF-A0A5R9FQQ3-F1
#
_cell.length_a   1.000
_cell.length_b   1.000
_cell.length_c   1.000
_cell.angle_alpha   90.00
_cell.angle_beta   90.00
_cell.angle_gamma   90.00
#
_symmetry.space_group_name_H-M   'P 1'
#
loop_
_entity.id
_entity.type
_entity.pdbx_description
1 polymer ?
#
loop_
_entity_poly.entity_id
_entity_poly.type
_entity_poly.pdbx_seq_one_letter_code
_entity_poly.pdbx_strand_id
1 'polypeptide(L)'
;MGNWVVIAQYDYGDSYVTNIIRDGLDTRDQALEELRAAVHTYLPRKGIVESWRRVYRFDDRASYLVLIKGMTSRWYCTLRVAELVSDSTDPADEPQDRVPPG
;
A
#
# COMPACT_ATOMS: atom_id res chain seq x y z
N MET A 1 -10.14 -2.03 -16.04
CA MET A 1 -9.72 -1.09 -14.98
C MET A 1 -8.97 -1.90 -13.95
N GLY A 2 -7.84 -1.42 -13.45
CA GLY A 2 -7.07 -2.16 -12.43
C GLY A 2 -7.58 -1.76 -11.06
N ASN A 3 -7.56 -2.65 -10.08
CA ASN A 3 -7.86 -2.28 -8.69
C ASN A 3 -6.54 -2.15 -7.94
N TRP A 4 -6.18 -0.93 -7.57
CA TRP A 4 -4.90 -0.62 -6.94
C TRP A 4 -5.08 -0.22 -5.48
N VAL A 5 -4.07 -0.56 -4.68
CA VAL A 5 -3.98 -0.21 -3.27
C VAL A 5 -2.68 0.53 -2.98
N VAL A 6 -2.74 1.46 -2.03
CA VAL A 6 -1.58 2.10 -1.41
C VAL A 6 -1.37 1.47 -0.05
N ILE A 7 -0.19 0.93 0.19
CA ILE A 7 0.15 0.25 1.45
C ILE A 7 1.33 0.91 2.15
N ALA A 8 1.34 0.78 3.46
CA ALA A 8 2.48 1.02 4.33
C ALA A 8 2.97 -0.29 4.91
N GLN A 9 4.28 -0.51 4.86
CA GLN A 9 4.94 -1.66 5.45
C GLN A 9 6.01 -1.19 6.42
N TYR A 10 6.06 -1.81 7.60
CA TYR A 10 7.08 -1.48 8.59
C TYR A 10 7.26 -2.59 9.60
N ASP A 11 8.47 -2.68 10.14
CA ASP A 11 8.84 -3.61 11.19
C ASP A 11 8.60 -3.00 12.58
N TYR A 12 8.08 -3.82 13.48
CA TYR A 12 7.94 -3.54 14.90
C TYR A 12 8.67 -4.64 15.68
N GLY A 13 10.00 -4.61 15.65
CA GLY A 13 10.85 -5.61 16.30
C GLY A 13 10.65 -7.01 15.70
N ASP A 14 9.76 -7.79 16.31
CA ASP A 14 9.46 -9.18 15.93
C ASP A 14 8.30 -9.34 14.94
N SER A 15 7.66 -8.25 14.52
CA SER A 15 6.51 -8.30 13.58
C SER A 15 6.67 -7.39 12.39
N TYR A 16 6.38 -7.93 11.21
CA TYR A 16 6.27 -7.16 9.96
C TYR A 16 4.79 -6.83 9.73
N VAL A 17 4.46 -5.54 9.73
CA VAL A 17 3.08 -5.07 9.60
C VAL A 17 2.88 -4.48 8.21
N THR A 18 1.78 -4.84 7.56
CA THR A 18 1.29 -4.18 6.34
C THR A 18 -0.07 -3.55 6.63
N ASN A 19 -0.20 -2.26 6.36
CA ASN A 19 -1.44 -1.50 6.48
C ASN A 19 -1.87 -0.96 5.11
N ILE A 20 -3.16 -1.11 4.79
CA ILE A 20 -3.77 -0.48 3.63
C ILE A 20 -4.10 0.97 4.01
N ILE A 21 -3.51 1.91 3.28
CA ILE A 21 -3.80 3.35 3.42
C ILE A 21 -5.03 3.72 2.60
N ARG A 22 -5.09 3.18 1.38
CA ARG A 22 -6.17 3.41 0.42
C ARG A 22 -6.31 2.20 -0.49
N ASP A 23 -7.54 1.84 -0.82
CA ASP A 23 -7.89 0.76 -1.75
C ASP A 23 -8.93 1.25 -2.78
N GLY A 24 -9.21 0.40 -3.77
CA GLY A 24 -10.23 0.67 -4.78
C GLY A 24 -9.86 1.76 -5.79
N LEU A 25 -8.58 1.93 -6.09
CA LEU A 25 -8.11 2.92 -7.07
C LEU A 25 -8.10 2.31 -8.47
N ASP A 26 -8.82 2.92 -9.41
CA ASP A 26 -9.08 2.35 -10.75
C ASP A 26 -7.86 2.32 -11.68
N THR A 27 -6.86 3.14 -11.37
CA THR A 27 -5.67 3.33 -12.22
C THR A 27 -4.40 3.42 -11.41
N ARG A 28 -3.30 2.99 -12.03
CA ARG A 28 -1.96 3.13 -11.46
C ARG A 28 -1.59 4.59 -11.18
N ASP A 29 -1.99 5.51 -12.05
CA ASP A 29 -1.69 6.93 -11.86
C ASP A 29 -2.39 7.52 -10.63
N GLN A 30 -3.66 7.18 -10.40
CA GLN A 30 -4.37 7.52 -9.17
C GLN A 30 -3.65 6.93 -7.94
N ALA A 31 -3.27 5.65 -8.00
CA ALA A 31 -2.51 5.01 -6.92
C ALA A 31 -1.17 5.69 -6.63
N LEU A 32 -0.45 6.13 -7.66
CA LEU A 32 0.81 6.86 -7.51
C LEU A 32 0.61 8.28 -6.98
N GLU A 33 -0.51 8.94 -7.32
CA GLU A 33 -0.88 10.24 -6.75
C GLU A 33 -1.20 10.12 -5.26
N GLU A 34 -2.04 9.17 -4.88
CA GLU A 34 -2.36 8.85 -3.48
C GLU A 34 -1.09 8.45 -2.70
N LEU A 35 -0.20 7.66 -3.31
CA LEU A 35 1.09 7.33 -2.72
C LEU A 35 1.93 8.58 -2.45
N ARG A 36 2.02 9.51 -3.41
CA ARG A 36 2.75 10.78 -3.23
C ARG A 36 2.14 11.62 -2.11
N ALA A 37 0.81 11.67 -1.99
CA ALA A 37 0.15 12.34 -0.88
C ALA A 37 0.46 11.66 0.47
N ALA A 38 0.39 10.33 0.53
CA ALA A 38 0.65 9.54 1.74
C ALA A 38 2.09 9.68 2.23
N VAL A 39 3.07 9.79 1.33
CA VAL A 39 4.48 10.03 1.66
C VAL A 39 4.70 11.27 2.54
N HIS A 40 3.84 12.28 2.43
CA HIS A 40 3.93 13.53 3.18
C HIS A 40 3.08 13.57 4.45
N THR A 41 2.19 12.60 4.67
CA THR A 41 1.20 12.67 5.76
C THR A 41 1.11 11.40 6.60
N TYR A 42 1.54 10.25 6.08
CA TYR A 42 1.41 8.98 6.76
C TYR A 42 2.23 8.93 8.06
N LEU A 43 1.60 8.44 9.12
CA LEU A 43 2.22 8.16 10.41
C LEU A 43 1.91 6.71 10.78
N PRO A 44 2.93 5.87 11.09
CA PRO A 44 2.73 4.44 11.36
C PRO A 44 1.98 4.17 12.67
N ARG A 45 1.82 5.18 13.54
CA ARG A 45 1.09 5.05 14.82
C ARG A 45 0.45 6.37 15.25
N LYS A 46 -0.73 6.27 15.85
CA LYS A 46 -1.36 7.41 16.57
C LYS A 46 -0.47 7.86 17.72
N GLY A 47 -0.26 9.17 17.83
CA GLY A 47 0.51 9.79 18.91
C GLY A 47 2.01 9.98 18.63
N ILE A 48 2.50 9.64 17.44
CA ILE A 48 3.85 10.08 17.03
C ILE A 48 3.80 11.59 16.81
N VAL A 49 4.53 12.34 17.64
CA VAL A 49 4.82 13.75 17.39
C VAL A 49 6.07 13.80 16.51
N GLU A 50 5.85 14.06 15.24
CA GLU A 50 6.93 14.18 14.25
C GLU A 50 7.73 15.47 14.49
N SER A 51 9.04 15.33 14.61
CA SER A 51 9.97 16.46 14.60
C SER A 51 10.48 16.76 13.18
N TRP A 52 10.84 15.72 12.43
CA TRP A 52 11.19 15.82 11.03
C TRP A 52 10.99 14.48 10.30
N ARG A 53 10.89 14.55 8.97
CA ARG A 53 10.89 13.38 8.08
C ARG A 53 11.90 13.50 6.95
N ARG A 54 12.39 12.35 6.48
CA ARG A 54 13.12 12.21 5.21
C ARG A 54 12.43 11.16 4.38
N VAL A 55 12.38 11.41 3.08
CA VAL A 55 11.76 10.53 2.11
C VAL A 55 12.81 10.19 1.07
N TYR A 56 12.99 8.90 0.83
CA TYR A 56 13.83 8.36 -0.23
C TYR A 56 12.93 7.63 -1.21
N ARG A 57 13.22 7.76 -2.50
CA ARG A 57 12.54 6.99 -3.54
C ARG A 57 13.40 5.79 -3.90
N PHE A 58 12.80 4.60 -3.92
CA PHE A 58 13.49 3.41 -4.41
C PHE A 58 13.66 3.45 -5.93
N ASP A 59 14.57 2.63 -6.45
CA ASP A 59 14.93 2.63 -7.87
C ASP A 59 13.76 2.20 -8.78
N ASP A 60 12.81 1.42 -8.26
CA ASP A 60 11.56 1.04 -8.96
C ASP A 60 10.61 2.22 -9.19
N ARG A 61 10.87 3.38 -8.56
CA ARG A 61 10.08 4.63 -8.63
C ARG A 61 8.60 4.49 -8.23
N ALA A 62 8.15 3.32 -7.78
CA ALA A 62 6.79 3.04 -7.32
C ALA A 62 6.75 2.79 -5.81
N SER A 63 7.87 3.00 -5.12
CA SER A 63 8.03 2.79 -3.69
C SER A 63 8.88 3.89 -3.06
N TYR A 64 8.59 4.22 -1.80
CA TYR A 64 9.31 5.22 -1.01
C TYR A 64 9.68 4.66 0.36
N LEU A 65 10.90 4.94 0.82
CA LEU A 65 11.30 4.76 2.20
C LEU A 65 11.09 6.09 2.94
N VAL A 66 10.26 6.08 3.97
CA VAL A 66 10.00 7.23 4.83
C VAL A 66 10.65 6.99 6.18
N LEU A 67 11.54 7.89 6.56
CA LEU A 67 12.16 7.96 7.88
C LEU A 67 11.53 9.10 8.67
N ILE A 68 10.85 8.77 9.76
CA ILE A 68 10.19 9.73 10.65
C ILE A 68 10.96 9.77 11.97
N LYS A 69 11.47 10.94 12.36
CA LYS A 69 12.05 11.15 13.69
C LYS A 69 10.97 11.67 14.62
N GLY A 70 10.58 10.85 15.58
CA GLY A 70 9.84 11.29 16.76
C GLY A 70 10.78 11.84 17.82
N MET A 71 10.23 12.33 18.94
CA MET A 71 11.00 12.90 20.05
C MET A 71 12.10 11.93 20.54
N THR A 72 11.74 10.68 20.86
CA THR A 72 12.66 9.69 21.44
C THR A 72 13.13 8.62 20.45
N SER A 73 12.36 8.30 19.41
CA SER A 73 12.65 7.20 18.48
C SER A 73 12.69 7.64 17.01
N ARG A 74 13.24 6.77 16.17
CA ARG A 74 13.16 6.84 14.70
C ARG A 74 12.28 5.71 14.21
N TRP A 75 11.46 5.99 13.22
CA TRP A 75 10.56 5.04 12.58
C TRP A 75 10.87 4.98 11.10
N TYR A 76 10.85 3.77 10.55
CA TYR A 76 11.01 3.52 9.13
C TYR A 76 9.73 2.88 8.63
N CYS A 77 9.20 3.37 7.52
CA CYS A 77 8.16 2.68 6.78
C CYS A 77 8.41 2.75 5.28
N THR A 78 8.05 1.68 4.59
CA THR A 78 8.01 1.62 3.14
C THR A 78 6.59 1.88 2.70
N LEU A 79 6.39 2.88 1.85
CA LEU A 79 5.12 3.15 1.19
C LEU A 79 5.21 2.71 -0.27
N ARG A 80 4.23 1.97 -0.75
CA ARG A 80 4.22 1.48 -2.14
C ARG A 80 2.81 1.22 -2.63
N VAL A 81 2.66 1.05 -3.93
CA VAL A 81 1.41 0.57 -4.56
C VAL A 81 1.46 -0.92 -4.82
N ALA A 82 0.28 -1.55 -4.84
CA ALA A 82 0.09 -2.91 -5.34
C ALA A 82 -1.20 -2.98 -6.19
N GLU A 83 -1.21 -3.87 -7.17
CA GLU A 83 -2.38 -4.16 -7.99
C GLU A 83 -3.05 -5.45 -7.50
N LEU A 84 -4.37 -5.43 -7.39
CA LEU A 84 -5.19 -6.60 -7.18
C LEU A 84 -5.24 -7.39 -8.49
N VAL A 85 -4.67 -8.58 -8.47
CA VAL A 85 -4.59 -9.47 -9.63
C VAL A 85 -5.66 -10.57 -9.61
N SER A 86 -6.25 -10.85 -8.45
CA SER A 86 -7.26 -11.88 -8.26
C SER A 86 -8.05 -11.60 -6.98
N ASP A 87 -9.37 -11.70 -7.06
CA ASP A 87 -10.30 -11.59 -5.94
C ASP A 87 -11.21 -12.82 -5.93
N SER A 88 -11.10 -13.65 -4.88
CA SER A 88 -11.91 -14.86 -4.76
C SER A 88 -13.39 -14.59 -4.47
N THR A 89 -13.76 -13.35 -4.20
CA THR A 89 -15.16 -12.91 -4.00
C THR A 89 -15.79 -12.38 -5.28
N ASP A 90 -15.01 -12.21 -6.35
CA ASP A 90 -15.52 -11.91 -7.68
C ASP A 90 -16.05 -13.21 -8.32
N PRO A 91 -17.36 -13.30 -8.63
CA PRO A 91 -17.97 -14.52 -9.17
C PRO A 91 -17.58 -14.82 -10.63
N ALA A 92 -16.57 -14.16 -11.21
CA ALA A 92 -16.14 -14.35 -12.60
C ALA A 92 -15.46 -15.71 -12.94
N ASP A 93 -15.59 -16.72 -12.09
CA ASP A 93 -15.08 -18.09 -12.30
C ASP A 93 -16.22 -19.12 -12.26
N GLU A 94 -17.37 -18.81 -12.89
CA GLU A 94 -18.31 -19.85 -13.28
C GLU A 94 -17.87 -20.46 -14.62
N PRO A 95 -17.41 -21.73 -14.67
CA PRO A 95 -17.22 -22.42 -15.93
C PRO A 95 -18.58 -22.64 -16.61
N GLN A 96 -18.97 -21.70 -17.48
CA GLN A 96 -19.98 -21.93 -18.51
C GLN A 96 -19.44 -22.91 -19.54
N ASP A 97 -19.41 -24.21 -19.22
CA ASP A 97 -19.65 -25.26 -20.22
C ASP A 97 -19.73 -26.63 -19.54
N ARG A 98 -20.96 -27.11 -19.30
CA ARG A 98 -21.33 -28.52 -19.41
C ARG A 98 -22.85 -28.65 -19.40
N VAL A 99 -23.44 -28.27 -20.53
CA VAL A 99 -24.70 -28.90 -20.94
C VAL A 99 -24.29 -30.18 -21.70
N PRO A 100 -24.48 -31.39 -21.16
CA PRO A 100 -24.34 -32.58 -21.99
C PRO A 100 -25.49 -32.61 -23.00
N PRO A 101 -25.24 -32.89 -24.29
CA PRO A 101 -26.31 -33.17 -25.22
C PRO A 101 -26.83 -34.59 -24.98
N GLY A 102 -28.14 -34.74 -24.85
CA GLY A 102 -28.84 -36.04 -24.95
C GLY A 102 -29.50 -36.53 -23.67
#